data_AF-A0A4U5LYY0-F1
#
_entry.id   AF-A0A4U5LYY0-F1
#
_cell.length_a   1.000
_cell.length_b   1.000
_cell.length_c   1.000
_cell.angle_alpha   90.00
_cell.angle_beta   90.00
_cell.angle_gamma   90.00
#
_symmetry.space_group_name_H-M   'P 1'
#
loop_
_entity.id
_entity.type
_entity.pdbx_description
1 polymer ?
#
loop_
_entity_poly.entity_id
_entity_poly.type
_entity_poly.pdbx_seq_one_letter_code
_entity_poly.pdbx_strand_id
1 'polypeptide(L)'
;MAERKAKGKTGGGSSFRANILRRAQKTFERTEDSKLDNLQKQLAEEEEEAKKKNLQDKITELKAKEKRRIHGNIAFIGELFRHGIVSQSIVNWCVVSLIKETKTVKPDDASIECAVKMLASVGKVWDAQTVVEEKKSAWGAPAAGSNEAQPKHNTLSIILGHLKQISDTKQYAPRTRFMIVDLLDLKKNNWIPRNSAEKGPKTKQEIADEVKREQRLKEMQRYNWERQDRMASTRDAPTVRTIRRRRI
;
A
#
# COMPACT_ATOMS: atom_id res chain seq x y z
N MET A 1 12.71 -50.83 -32.52
CA MET A 1 11.71 -50.19 -31.64
C MET A 1 12.41 -49.11 -30.82
N ALA A 2 11.72 -48.02 -30.54
CA ALA A 2 12.23 -46.68 -30.27
C ALA A 2 13.23 -46.54 -29.08
N GLU A 3 14.46 -46.13 -29.38
CA GLU A 3 15.30 -45.33 -28.47
C GLU A 3 14.75 -43.90 -28.42
N ARG A 4 14.27 -43.47 -27.25
CA ARG A 4 13.98 -42.05 -27.00
C ARG A 4 15.28 -41.31 -26.71
N LYS A 5 15.89 -40.74 -27.76
CA LYS A 5 16.93 -39.71 -27.66
C LYS A 5 16.38 -38.48 -26.92
N ALA A 6 16.79 -38.29 -25.66
CA ALA A 6 16.65 -37.00 -24.98
C ALA A 6 17.65 -36.02 -25.61
N LYS A 7 17.16 -35.16 -26.51
CA LYS A 7 17.93 -34.06 -27.09
C LYS A 7 18.36 -33.10 -25.99
N GLY A 8 19.67 -32.89 -25.92
CA GLY A 8 20.28 -31.91 -25.03
C GLY A 8 19.92 -30.47 -25.37
N LYS A 9 19.77 -29.69 -24.29
CA LYS A 9 20.31 -28.34 -24.08
C LYS A 9 20.23 -27.35 -25.27
N THR A 10 19.30 -26.42 -25.16
CA THR A 10 19.44 -25.07 -25.73
C THR A 10 19.07 -24.04 -24.67
N GLY A 11 19.98 -23.09 -24.40
CA GLY A 11 19.64 -21.78 -23.84
C GLY A 11 19.60 -21.62 -22.32
N GLY A 12 20.60 -22.11 -21.58
CA GLY A 12 20.82 -21.77 -20.17
C GLY A 12 21.33 -20.33 -19.95
N GLY A 13 20.71 -19.34 -20.59
CA GLY A 13 20.91 -17.94 -20.23
C GLY A 13 20.10 -17.65 -19.00
N SER A 14 20.73 -17.36 -17.85
CA SER A 14 20.02 -16.82 -16.70
C SER A 14 19.17 -15.64 -17.18
N SER A 15 17.85 -15.81 -17.20
CA SER A 15 16.91 -14.75 -17.59
C SER A 15 17.28 -13.47 -16.83
N PHE A 16 17.14 -12.29 -17.45
CA PHE A 16 17.35 -11.01 -16.79
C PHE A 16 16.69 -10.97 -15.40
N ARG A 17 15.48 -11.53 -15.30
CA ARG A 17 14.76 -11.74 -14.04
C ARG A 17 15.53 -12.59 -13.03
N ALA A 18 16.11 -13.71 -13.44
CA ALA A 18 16.91 -14.58 -12.57
C ALA A 18 18.21 -13.90 -12.08
N ASN A 19 18.81 -13.04 -12.90
CA ASN A 19 19.96 -12.24 -12.47
C ASN A 19 19.59 -11.17 -11.44
N ILE A 20 18.46 -10.47 -11.65
CA ILE A 20 17.95 -9.49 -10.67
C ILE A 20 17.61 -10.18 -9.35
N LEU A 21 16.93 -11.33 -9.38
CA LEU A 21 16.59 -12.08 -8.17
C LEU A 21 17.84 -12.57 -7.45
N ARG A 22 18.82 -13.14 -8.15
CA ARG A 22 20.09 -13.59 -7.56
C ARG A 22 20.86 -12.44 -6.92
N ARG A 23 20.91 -11.28 -7.58
CA ARG A 23 21.60 -10.11 -7.04
C ARG A 23 20.86 -9.54 -5.83
N ALA A 24 19.54 -9.41 -5.89
CA ALA A 24 18.72 -9.00 -4.75
C ALA A 24 18.89 -9.95 -3.56
N GLN A 25 18.90 -11.27 -3.79
CA GLN A 25 19.12 -12.28 -2.77
C GLN A 25 20.51 -12.18 -2.15
N LYS A 26 21.57 -12.02 -2.95
CA LYS A 26 22.94 -11.82 -2.44
C LYS A 26 23.09 -10.53 -1.62
N THR A 27 22.33 -9.49 -1.96
CA THR A 27 22.32 -8.24 -1.18
C THR A 27 21.52 -8.36 0.12
N PHE A 28 20.61 -9.33 0.19
CA PHE A 28 19.75 -9.57 1.34
C PHE A 28 20.35 -10.60 2.32
N GLU A 29 21.02 -11.62 1.82
CA GLU A 29 21.69 -12.64 2.62
C GLU A 29 22.88 -12.02 3.38
N ARG A 30 22.79 -12.10 4.71
CA ARG A 30 23.59 -11.34 5.67
C ARG A 30 25.03 -11.84 5.66
N THR A 31 25.93 -11.04 5.10
CA THR A 31 27.39 -11.31 5.08
C THR A 31 28.15 -10.64 6.21
N GLU A 32 27.53 -9.75 7.00
CA GLU A 32 28.22 -8.91 7.98
C GLU A 32 27.84 -9.14 9.45
N ASP A 33 26.90 -10.05 9.76
CA ASP A 33 26.52 -10.35 11.17
C ASP A 33 27.75 -10.79 11.99
N SER A 34 28.68 -11.53 11.38
CA SER A 34 29.92 -11.97 12.05
C SER A 34 30.81 -10.81 12.53
N LYS A 35 30.80 -9.65 11.85
CA LYS A 35 31.58 -8.48 12.30
C LYS A 35 30.93 -7.81 13.49
N LEU A 36 29.59 -7.72 13.50
CA LEU A 36 28.84 -7.11 14.58
C LEU A 36 28.92 -7.97 15.85
N ASP A 37 28.82 -9.29 15.70
CA ASP A 37 28.91 -10.25 16.81
C ASP A 37 30.32 -10.24 17.43
N ASN A 38 31.37 -10.15 16.61
CA ASN A 38 32.74 -10.04 17.09
C ASN A 38 32.97 -8.73 17.87
N LEU A 39 32.46 -7.60 17.38
CA LEU A 39 32.57 -6.32 18.09
C LEU A 39 31.76 -6.32 19.40
N GLN A 40 30.61 -6.99 19.44
CA GLN A 40 29.82 -7.14 20.67
C GLN A 40 30.54 -8.01 21.72
N LYS A 41 31.26 -9.05 21.30
CA LYS A 41 32.12 -9.83 22.18
C LYS A 41 33.29 -9.01 22.71
N GLN A 42 33.97 -8.27 21.83
CA GLN A 42 35.04 -7.34 22.24
C GLN A 42 34.54 -6.29 23.23
N LEU A 43 33.32 -5.77 23.06
CA LEU A 43 32.72 -4.84 24.01
C LEU A 43 32.46 -5.48 25.39
N ALA A 44 32.13 -6.77 25.43
CA ALA A 44 31.87 -7.50 26.68
C ALA A 44 33.16 -7.85 27.43
N GLU A 45 34.27 -8.03 26.72
CA GLU A 45 35.58 -8.40 27.26
C GLU A 45 36.46 -7.18 27.62
N GLU A 46 36.15 -5.97 27.12
CA GLU A 46 36.93 -4.77 27.35
C GLU A 46 36.54 -4.06 28.67
N GLU A 47 37.51 -3.89 29.58
CA GLU A 47 37.33 -3.23 30.88
C GLU A 47 37.63 -1.72 30.84
N GLU A 48 38.41 -1.25 29.87
CA GLU A 48 38.77 0.15 29.71
C GLU A 48 37.59 1.01 29.22
N GLU A 49 37.11 1.94 30.06
CA GLU A 49 35.91 2.74 29.79
C GLU A 49 36.01 3.58 28.50
N ALA A 50 37.21 4.11 28.20
CA ALA A 50 37.44 4.88 26.96
C ALA A 50 37.33 4.00 25.70
N LYS A 51 37.83 2.76 25.75
CA LYS A 51 37.74 1.82 24.63
C LYS A 51 36.34 1.24 24.51
N LYS A 52 35.67 0.98 25.63
CA LYS A 52 34.27 0.55 25.69
C LYS A 52 33.35 1.54 25.00
N LYS A 53 33.52 2.84 25.27
CA LYS A 53 32.76 3.90 24.58
C LYS A 53 33.03 3.91 23.07
N ASN A 54 34.30 3.83 22.65
CA ASN A 54 34.64 3.77 21.22
C ASN A 54 34.08 2.52 20.52
N LEU A 55 34.09 1.36 21.17
CA LEU A 55 33.48 0.12 20.67
C LEU A 55 31.97 0.23 20.59
N GLN A 56 31.31 0.84 21.58
CA GLN A 56 29.87 1.13 21.53
C GLN A 56 29.53 2.03 20.35
N ASP A 57 30.25 3.14 20.17
CA ASP A 57 30.06 4.06 19.05
C ASP A 57 30.24 3.32 17.72
N LYS A 58 31.24 2.43 17.62
CA LYS A 58 31.44 1.61 16.42
C LYS A 58 30.31 0.63 16.16
N ILE A 59 29.81 -0.04 17.19
CA ILE A 59 28.68 -0.97 17.09
C ILE A 59 27.40 -0.23 16.67
N THR A 60 27.13 0.94 17.25
CA THR A 60 25.95 1.73 16.88
C THR A 60 26.04 2.25 15.46
N GLU A 61 27.21 2.71 15.01
CA GLU A 61 27.46 3.15 13.64
C GLU A 61 27.22 2.00 12.63
N LEU A 62 27.78 0.81 12.89
CA LEU A 62 27.60 -0.35 12.03
C LEU A 62 26.15 -0.84 12.01
N LYS A 63 25.46 -0.86 13.15
CA LYS A 63 24.02 -1.17 13.21
C LYS A 63 23.20 -0.18 12.37
N ALA A 64 23.49 1.12 12.47
CA ALA A 64 22.80 2.15 11.71
C ALA A 64 23.07 2.02 10.19
N LYS A 65 24.32 1.71 9.80
CA LYS A 65 24.69 1.48 8.40
C LYS A 65 23.97 0.26 7.82
N GLU A 66 23.96 -0.85 8.56
CA GLU A 66 23.29 -2.07 8.13
C GLU A 66 21.77 -1.86 8.00
N LYS A 67 21.17 -1.20 8.99
CA LYS A 67 19.75 -0.85 8.94
C LYS A 67 19.40 0.00 7.72
N ARG A 68 20.23 1.00 7.40
CA ARG A 68 20.05 1.82 6.19
C ARG A 68 20.11 0.98 4.92
N ARG A 69 21.03 0.00 4.85
CA ARG A 69 21.13 -0.95 3.74
C ARG A 69 19.86 -1.80 3.61
N ILE A 70 19.40 -2.39 4.71
CA ILE A 70 18.17 -3.21 4.74
C ILE A 70 16.96 -2.40 4.29
N HIS A 71 16.77 -1.19 4.82
CA HIS A 71 15.66 -0.32 4.44
C HIS A 71 15.71 0.06 2.95
N GLY A 72 16.90 0.35 2.42
CA GLY A 72 17.09 0.61 0.99
C GLY A 72 16.75 -0.61 0.12
N ASN A 73 17.15 -1.80 0.55
CA ASN A 73 16.84 -3.05 -0.15
C ASN A 73 15.33 -3.32 -0.16
N ILE A 74 14.63 -3.10 0.96
CA ILE A 74 13.18 -3.30 1.04
C ILE A 74 12.44 -2.31 0.14
N ALA A 75 12.86 -1.04 0.12
CA ALA A 75 12.31 -0.06 -0.81
C ALA A 75 12.52 -0.51 -2.28
N PHE A 76 13.71 -1.00 -2.63
CA PHE A 76 14.00 -1.51 -3.96
C PHE A 76 13.15 -2.74 -4.33
N ILE A 77 12.95 -3.69 -3.40
CA ILE A 77 12.06 -4.84 -3.60
C ILE A 77 10.63 -4.39 -3.89
N GLY A 78 10.15 -3.34 -3.21
CA GLY A 78 8.85 -2.73 -3.47
C GLY A 78 8.71 -2.26 -4.92
N GLU A 79 9.74 -1.59 -5.45
CA GLU A 79 9.75 -1.17 -6.85
C GLU A 79 9.78 -2.36 -7.82
N LEU A 80 10.58 -3.39 -7.54
CA LEU A 80 10.61 -4.62 -8.36
C LEU A 80 9.26 -5.34 -8.39
N PHE A 81 8.52 -5.31 -7.28
CA PHE A 81 7.18 -5.88 -7.20
C PHE A 81 6.17 -5.11 -8.07
N ARG A 82 6.23 -3.77 -8.09
CA ARG A 82 5.37 -2.95 -8.96
C ARG A 82 5.54 -3.29 -10.44
N HIS A 83 6.72 -3.74 -10.83
CA HIS A 83 7.03 -4.19 -12.19
C HIS A 83 6.82 -5.70 -12.43
N GLY A 84 6.27 -6.45 -11.45
CA GLY A 84 5.99 -7.88 -11.60
C GLY A 84 7.22 -8.79 -11.65
N ILE A 85 8.39 -8.29 -11.26
CA ILE A 85 9.67 -9.02 -11.25
C ILE A 85 9.76 -9.94 -10.01
N VAL A 86 9.23 -9.46 -8.88
CA VAL A 86 9.19 -10.17 -7.60
C VAL A 86 7.76 -10.60 -7.30
N SER A 87 7.58 -11.75 -6.66
CA SER A 87 6.25 -12.26 -6.29
C SER A 87 5.74 -11.63 -5.00
N GLN A 88 4.43 -11.67 -4.80
CA GLN A 88 3.78 -11.18 -3.59
C GLN A 88 4.33 -11.84 -2.32
N SER A 89 4.70 -13.13 -2.36
CA SER A 89 5.26 -13.85 -1.20
C SER A 89 6.52 -13.20 -0.62
N ILE A 90 7.38 -12.64 -1.47
CA ILE A 90 8.61 -11.97 -1.03
C ILE A 90 8.26 -10.64 -0.36
N VAL A 91 7.32 -9.90 -0.93
CA VAL A 91 6.84 -8.62 -0.35
C VAL A 91 6.17 -8.86 1.01
N ASN A 92 5.32 -9.89 1.12
CA ASN A 92 4.72 -10.32 2.39
C ASN A 92 5.82 -10.53 3.43
N TRP A 93 6.85 -11.30 3.07
CA TRP A 93 7.94 -11.62 3.97
C TRP A 93 8.73 -10.38 4.40
N CYS A 94 9.05 -9.45 3.49
CA CYS A 94 9.74 -8.20 3.82
C CYS A 94 8.96 -7.35 4.81
N VAL A 95 7.65 -7.15 4.56
CA VAL A 95 6.80 -6.33 5.42
C VAL A 95 6.63 -6.97 6.79
N VAL A 96 6.37 -8.29 6.85
CA VAL A 96 6.26 -9.02 8.11
C VAL A 96 7.56 -8.95 8.91
N SER A 97 8.73 -9.08 8.26
CA SER A 97 10.03 -8.98 8.91
C SER A 97 10.26 -7.63 9.61
N LEU A 98 9.71 -6.55 9.08
CA LEU A 98 9.83 -5.21 9.67
C LEU A 98 8.88 -4.94 10.84
N ILE A 99 7.68 -5.56 10.83
CA ILE A 99 6.63 -5.28 11.83
C ILE A 99 6.47 -6.37 12.87
N LYS A 100 7.12 -7.53 12.69
CA LYS A 100 6.96 -8.67 13.59
C LYS A 100 7.47 -8.33 14.99
N GLU A 101 6.56 -8.34 15.95
CA GLU A 101 6.90 -8.29 17.36
C GLU A 101 7.28 -9.69 17.85
N THR A 102 8.38 -9.78 18.60
CA THR A 102 8.75 -10.97 19.34
C THR A 102 8.75 -10.65 20.82
N LYS A 103 8.62 -11.66 21.70
CA LYS A 103 8.61 -11.45 23.16
C LYS A 103 9.83 -10.69 23.69
N THR A 104 10.94 -10.71 22.96
CA THR A 104 12.23 -10.12 23.34
C THR A 104 12.61 -8.89 22.53
N VAL A 105 12.12 -8.75 21.30
CA VAL A 105 12.48 -7.64 20.40
C VAL A 105 11.22 -7.03 19.81
N LYS A 106 11.02 -5.75 20.12
CA LYS A 106 10.00 -4.88 19.54
C LYS A 106 10.56 -4.19 18.29
N PRO A 107 9.75 -4.05 17.21
CA PRO A 107 10.17 -3.25 16.08
C PRO A 107 10.29 -1.79 16.52
N ASP A 108 11.21 -1.05 15.92
CA ASP A 108 11.40 0.37 16.20
C ASP A 108 10.62 1.24 15.21
N ASP A 109 10.43 2.52 15.54
CA ASP A 109 9.69 3.48 14.69
C ASP A 109 10.18 3.51 13.24
N ALA A 110 11.49 3.46 13.00
CA ALA A 110 12.02 3.56 11.63
C ALA A 110 11.72 2.30 10.80
N SER A 111 11.67 1.12 11.42
CA SER A 111 11.29 -0.13 10.75
C SER A 111 9.81 -0.11 10.36
N ILE A 112 8.95 0.37 11.26
CA ILE A 112 7.52 0.54 10.99
C ILE A 112 7.28 1.58 9.90
N GLU A 113 7.96 2.74 9.97
CA GLU A 113 7.88 3.75 8.91
C GLU A 113 8.30 3.19 7.55
N CYS A 114 9.33 2.34 7.50
CA CYS A 114 9.79 1.70 6.27
C CYS A 114 8.71 0.76 5.71
N ALA A 115 8.08 -0.06 6.57
CA ALA A 115 6.98 -0.93 6.17
C ALA A 115 5.77 -0.14 5.64
N VAL A 116 5.38 0.94 6.34
CA VAL A 116 4.28 1.81 5.95
C VAL A 116 4.54 2.49 4.60
N LYS A 117 5.75 3.02 4.38
CA LYS A 117 6.16 3.62 3.10
C LYS A 117 6.13 2.60 1.96
N MET A 118 6.60 1.38 2.21
CA MET A 118 6.54 0.30 1.23
C MET A 118 5.09 0.00 0.86
N LEU A 119 4.24 -0.27 1.86
CA LEU A 119 2.82 -0.57 1.67
C LEU A 119 2.07 0.55 0.93
N ALA A 120 2.38 1.82 1.20
CA ALA A 120 1.79 2.95 0.47
C ALA A 120 2.14 2.92 -1.03
N SER A 121 3.37 2.52 -1.39
CA SER A 121 3.83 2.42 -2.78
C SER A 121 3.26 1.19 -3.50
N VAL A 122 3.32 0.02 -2.86
CA VAL A 122 2.95 -1.26 -3.50
C VAL A 122 1.48 -1.64 -3.33
N GLY A 123 0.78 -1.04 -2.37
CA GLY A 123 -0.52 -1.50 -1.90
C GLY A 123 -1.57 -1.63 -2.99
N LYS A 124 -1.63 -0.68 -3.92
CA LYS A 124 -2.55 -0.73 -5.08
C LYS A 124 -2.29 -1.95 -5.98
N VAL A 125 -1.02 -2.21 -6.30
CA VAL A 125 -0.62 -3.34 -7.16
C VAL A 125 -0.86 -4.65 -6.43
N TRP A 126 -0.57 -4.69 -5.14
CA TRP A 126 -0.77 -5.86 -4.29
C TRP A 126 -2.26 -6.25 -4.21
N ASP A 127 -3.14 -5.30 -3.91
CA ASP A 127 -4.58 -5.53 -3.83
C ASP A 127 -5.13 -6.04 -5.18
N ALA A 128 -4.68 -5.45 -6.30
CA ALA A 128 -5.07 -5.92 -7.63
C ALA A 128 -4.60 -7.35 -7.94
N GLN A 129 -3.37 -7.73 -7.54
CA GLN A 129 -2.86 -9.09 -7.74
C GLN A 129 -3.65 -10.12 -6.92
N THR A 130 -4.03 -9.80 -5.68
CA THR A 130 -4.85 -10.70 -4.84
C THR A 130 -6.21 -11.00 -5.48
N VAL A 131 -6.89 -9.97 -6.02
CA VAL A 131 -8.19 -10.14 -6.69
C VAL A 131 -8.05 -10.99 -7.97
N VAL A 132 -6.95 -10.84 -8.72
CA VAL A 132 -6.69 -11.64 -9.92
C VAL A 132 -6.45 -13.10 -9.58
N GLU A 133 -5.71 -13.39 -8.51
CA GLU A 133 -5.47 -14.76 -8.04
C GLU A 133 -6.76 -15.43 -7.57
N GLU A 134 -7.59 -14.73 -6.79
CA GLU A 134 -8.90 -15.24 -6.33
C GLU A 134 -9.84 -15.57 -7.50
N LYS A 135 -9.89 -14.71 -8.53
CA LYS A 135 -10.71 -14.94 -9.74
C LYS A 135 -10.22 -16.11 -10.59
N LYS A 136 -8.89 -16.33 -10.67
CA LYS A 136 -8.33 -17.50 -11.38
C LYS A 136 -8.67 -18.79 -10.65
N SER A 137 -8.63 -18.80 -9.32
CA SER A 137 -9.05 -19.94 -8.51
C SER A 137 -10.56 -20.21 -8.58
N ALA A 138 -11.36 -19.21 -8.94
CA ALA A 138 -12.82 -19.33 -9.12
C ALA A 138 -13.25 -19.81 -10.52
N TRP A 139 -12.35 -19.80 -11.52
CA TRP A 139 -12.62 -20.35 -12.86
C TRP A 139 -12.58 -21.88 -12.81
N GLY A 140 -13.64 -22.45 -12.22
CA GLY A 140 -13.78 -23.88 -11.91
C GLY A 140 -15.02 -24.22 -11.06
N ALA A 141 -15.70 -23.23 -10.48
CA ALA A 141 -17.00 -23.43 -9.83
C ALA A 141 -17.85 -22.14 -9.87
N PRO A 142 -18.99 -22.12 -10.59
CA PRO A 142 -20.00 -21.11 -10.33
C PRO A 142 -20.90 -21.65 -9.20
N ALA A 143 -20.87 -21.01 -8.03
CA ALA A 143 -21.89 -21.24 -7.03
C ALA A 143 -22.79 -20.01 -6.96
N ALA A 144 -24.00 -20.21 -7.46
CA ALA A 144 -25.11 -19.29 -7.42
C ALA A 144 -25.39 -18.78 -5.99
N GLY A 145 -25.86 -17.53 -5.92
CA GLY A 145 -26.73 -17.03 -4.86
C GLY A 145 -26.30 -17.33 -3.42
N SER A 146 -25.36 -16.57 -2.88
CA SER A 146 -25.35 -16.29 -1.44
C SER A 146 -24.63 -14.98 -1.16
N ASN A 147 -25.15 -14.30 -0.12
CA ASN A 147 -24.84 -12.95 0.32
C ASN A 147 -23.36 -12.58 0.25
N GLU A 148 -23.12 -11.35 -0.23
CA GLU A 148 -21.97 -10.48 0.08
C GLU A 148 -20.77 -11.24 0.63
N ALA A 149 -20.02 -11.84 -0.30
CA ALA A 149 -18.85 -12.66 0.01
C ALA A 149 -17.95 -11.89 0.97
N GLN A 150 -17.93 -12.33 2.23
CA GLN A 150 -17.02 -11.80 3.24
C GLN A 150 -15.61 -11.86 2.67
N PRO A 151 -14.86 -10.74 2.62
CA PRO A 151 -13.54 -10.75 2.02
C PRO A 151 -12.69 -11.74 2.80
N LYS A 152 -12.20 -12.80 2.13
CA LYS A 152 -11.20 -13.68 2.73
C LYS A 152 -10.09 -12.78 3.26
N HIS A 153 -9.72 -12.94 4.54
CA HIS A 153 -8.64 -12.16 5.14
C HIS A 153 -7.34 -12.48 4.40
N ASN A 154 -7.02 -11.67 3.39
CA ASN A 154 -5.76 -11.75 2.69
C ASN A 154 -4.63 -11.28 3.63
N THR A 155 -3.39 -11.69 3.35
CA THR A 155 -2.23 -11.35 4.18
C THR A 155 -2.09 -9.83 4.39
N LEU A 156 -2.47 -9.03 3.39
CA LEU A 156 -2.49 -7.57 3.47
C LEU A 156 -3.48 -7.07 4.53
N SER A 157 -4.69 -7.63 4.60
CA SER A 157 -5.67 -7.31 5.65
C SER A 157 -5.14 -7.63 7.04
N ILE A 158 -4.45 -8.77 7.21
CA ILE A 158 -3.81 -9.15 8.48
C ILE A 158 -2.74 -8.12 8.88
N ILE A 159 -1.88 -7.73 7.93
CA ILE A 159 -0.82 -6.72 8.14
C ILE A 159 -1.44 -5.37 8.55
N LEU A 160 -2.47 -4.91 7.83
CA LEU A 160 -3.15 -3.65 8.13
C LEU A 160 -3.87 -3.69 9.49
N GLY A 161 -4.46 -4.83 9.84
CA GLY A 161 -5.04 -5.07 11.17
C GLY A 161 -4.00 -4.95 12.28
N HIS A 162 -2.82 -5.55 12.10
CA HIS A 162 -1.72 -5.44 13.05
C HIS A 162 -1.19 -4.00 13.16
N LEU A 163 -1.05 -3.29 12.04
CA LEU A 163 -0.65 -1.88 12.05
C LEU A 163 -1.68 -1.01 12.78
N LYS A 164 -2.98 -1.28 12.61
CA LYS A 164 -4.03 -0.58 13.37
C LYS A 164 -3.86 -0.77 14.88
N GLN A 165 -3.58 -1.99 15.34
CA GLN A 165 -3.30 -2.24 16.76
C GLN A 165 -2.09 -1.42 17.23
N ILE A 166 -1.01 -1.40 16.44
CA ILE A 166 0.19 -0.59 16.70
C ILE A 166 -0.16 0.90 16.84
N SER A 167 -0.99 1.46 15.94
CA SER A 167 -1.35 2.89 15.98
C SER A 167 -2.18 3.28 17.20
N ASP A 168 -2.98 2.35 17.72
CA ASP A 168 -3.83 2.59 18.89
C ASP A 168 -3.00 2.58 20.19
N THR A 169 -1.90 1.85 20.22
CA THR A 169 -0.96 1.89 21.35
C THR A 169 -0.18 3.21 21.40
N LYS A 170 0.19 3.67 22.61
CA LYS A 170 1.10 4.82 22.81
C LYS A 170 2.58 4.42 22.83
N GLN A 171 2.91 3.22 22.32
CA GLN A 171 4.29 2.70 22.34
C GLN A 171 5.21 3.40 21.33
N TYR A 172 4.64 3.94 20.25
CA TYR A 172 5.39 4.53 19.13
C TYR A 172 5.21 6.03 19.04
N ALA A 173 6.16 6.70 18.38
CA ALA A 173 6.13 8.15 18.22
C ALA A 173 4.82 8.59 17.53
N PRO A 174 4.24 9.76 17.88
CA PRO A 174 3.02 10.25 17.25
C PRO A 174 3.09 10.25 15.73
N ARG A 175 4.24 10.65 15.16
CA ARG A 175 4.50 10.62 13.71
C ARG A 175 4.26 9.25 13.09
N THR A 176 4.84 8.20 13.66
CA THR A 176 4.70 6.81 13.18
C THR A 176 3.26 6.35 13.23
N ARG A 177 2.55 6.69 14.31
CA ARG A 177 1.12 6.36 14.48
C ARG A 177 0.25 7.08 13.46
N PHE A 178 0.51 8.36 13.20
CA PHE A 178 -0.18 9.12 12.14
C PHE A 178 0.13 8.56 10.74
N MET A 179 1.38 8.18 10.46
CA MET A 179 1.73 7.53 9.19
C MET A 179 0.95 6.23 8.97
N ILE A 180 0.72 5.44 10.03
CA ILE A 180 -0.13 4.25 9.94
C ILE A 180 -1.58 4.64 9.64
N VAL A 181 -2.13 5.62 10.34
CA VAL A 181 -3.50 6.11 10.11
C VAL A 181 -3.66 6.60 8.66
N ASP A 182 -2.69 7.34 8.14
CA ASP A 182 -2.67 7.80 6.74
C ASP A 182 -2.70 6.63 5.75
N LEU A 183 -1.95 5.56 6.02
CA LEU A 183 -1.97 4.34 5.21
C LEU A 183 -3.31 3.62 5.27
N LEU A 184 -3.90 3.50 6.46
CA LEU A 184 -5.23 2.88 6.63
C LEU A 184 -6.29 3.66 5.88
N ASP A 185 -6.24 4.99 5.93
CA ASP A 185 -7.15 5.84 5.17
C ASP A 185 -6.90 5.79 3.66
N LEU A 186 -5.64 5.67 3.24
CA LEU A 186 -5.29 5.44 1.83
C LEU A 186 -5.92 4.14 1.32
N LYS A 187 -5.87 3.06 2.12
CA LYS A 187 -6.56 1.79 1.78
C LYS A 187 -8.08 1.97 1.72
N LYS A 188 -8.70 2.66 2.69
CA LYS A 188 -10.15 2.94 2.68
C LYS A 188 -10.58 3.71 1.42
N ASN A 189 -9.72 4.60 0.94
CA ASN A 189 -9.91 5.37 -0.29
C ASN A 189 -9.43 4.62 -1.55
N ASN A 190 -9.38 3.29 -1.54
CA ASN A 190 -8.97 2.46 -2.68
C ASN A 190 -7.61 2.86 -3.28
N TRP A 191 -6.66 3.22 -2.41
CA TRP A 191 -5.30 3.65 -2.79
C TRP A 191 -5.27 4.95 -3.61
N ILE A 192 -6.29 5.80 -3.48
CA ILE A 192 -6.35 7.12 -4.09
C ILE A 192 -5.90 8.15 -3.06
N PRO A 193 -4.76 8.83 -3.28
CA PRO A 193 -4.31 9.90 -2.39
C PRO A 193 -5.34 11.03 -2.32
N ARG A 194 -5.65 11.53 -1.12
CA ARG A 194 -6.59 12.66 -0.92
C ARG A 194 -6.10 13.96 -1.57
N ASN A 195 -4.79 14.17 -1.57
CA ASN A 195 -4.11 15.26 -2.25
C ASN A 195 -3.12 14.65 -3.24
N SER A 196 -3.38 14.76 -4.54
CA SER A 196 -2.35 14.47 -5.54
C SER A 196 -1.16 15.36 -5.25
N ALA A 197 0.02 14.79 -4.96
CA ALA A 197 1.23 15.57 -4.66
C ALA A 197 1.60 16.57 -5.78
N GLU A 198 1.03 16.44 -6.99
CA GLU A 198 1.15 17.39 -8.09
C GLU A 198 0.41 18.72 -7.87
N LYS A 199 -0.60 18.76 -6.99
CA LYS A 199 -1.26 20.02 -6.64
C LYS A 199 -0.53 20.59 -5.43
N GLY A 200 0.49 21.41 -5.73
CA GLY A 200 1.05 22.33 -4.74
C GLY A 200 -0.03 23.21 -4.09
N PRO A 201 0.33 24.10 -3.15
CA PRO A 201 -0.63 25.06 -2.62
C PRO A 201 -1.30 25.79 -3.79
N LYS A 202 -2.63 25.63 -3.91
CA LYS A 202 -3.40 26.22 -5.00
C LYS A 202 -3.07 27.72 -5.07
N THR A 203 -2.76 28.21 -6.26
CA THR A 203 -2.51 29.64 -6.43
C THR A 203 -3.80 30.42 -6.18
N LYS A 204 -3.69 31.68 -5.74
CA LYS A 204 -4.85 32.54 -5.49
C LYS A 204 -5.78 32.64 -6.72
N GLN A 205 -5.20 32.55 -7.92
CA GLN A 205 -5.95 32.53 -9.19
C GLN A 205 -6.72 31.21 -9.39
N GLU A 206 -6.10 30.06 -9.13
CA GLU A 206 -6.78 28.75 -9.22
C GLU A 206 -7.97 28.64 -8.26
N ILE A 207 -7.84 29.21 -7.06
CA ILE A 207 -8.93 29.26 -6.06
C ILE A 207 -10.08 30.14 -6.58
N ALA A 208 -9.77 31.32 -7.13
CA ALA A 208 -10.79 32.22 -7.67
C ALA A 208 -11.53 31.60 -8.87
N ASP A 209 -10.82 30.93 -9.76
CA ASP A 209 -11.41 30.25 -10.92
C ASP A 209 -12.26 29.04 -10.52
N GLU A 210 -11.88 28.32 -9.47
CA GLU A 210 -12.66 27.22 -8.91
C GLU A 210 -13.95 27.71 -8.24
N VAL A 211 -13.87 28.77 -7.43
CA VAL A 211 -15.06 29.42 -6.84
C VAL A 211 -16.01 29.92 -7.93
N LYS A 212 -15.49 30.55 -8.99
CA LYS A 212 -16.29 31.05 -10.11
C LYS A 212 -16.93 29.92 -10.92
N ARG A 213 -16.24 28.78 -11.06
CA ARG A 213 -16.77 27.57 -11.73
C ARG A 213 -17.87 26.94 -10.88
N GLU A 214 -17.66 26.85 -9.56
CA GLU A 214 -18.64 26.31 -8.62
C GLU A 214 -19.90 27.20 -8.54
N GLN A 215 -19.73 28.53 -8.55
CA GLN A 215 -20.84 29.49 -8.63
C GLN A 215 -21.67 29.28 -9.89
N ARG A 216 -21.03 29.17 -11.07
CA ARG A 216 -21.75 28.90 -12.33
C ARG A 216 -22.47 27.56 -12.32
N LEU A 217 -21.88 26.54 -11.70
CA LEU A 217 -22.53 25.24 -11.52
C LEU A 217 -23.75 25.33 -10.59
N LYS A 218 -23.65 26.05 -9.48
CA LYS A 218 -24.76 26.30 -8.56
C LYS A 218 -25.88 27.11 -9.23
N GLU A 219 -25.54 28.10 -10.04
CA GLU A 219 -26.51 28.86 -10.84
C GLU A 219 -27.21 27.97 -11.87
N MET A 220 -26.46 27.14 -12.61
CA MET A 220 -27.05 26.16 -13.53
C MET A 220 -27.95 25.15 -12.82
N GLN A 221 -27.53 24.65 -11.65
CA GLN A 221 -28.35 23.74 -10.85
C GLN A 221 -29.62 24.41 -10.34
N ARG A 222 -29.54 25.66 -9.87
CA ARG A 222 -30.71 26.47 -9.49
C ARG A 222 -31.65 26.70 -10.68
N TYR A 223 -31.12 27.07 -11.83
CA TYR A 223 -31.89 27.26 -13.04
C TYR A 223 -32.60 25.96 -13.47
N ASN A 224 -31.89 24.83 -13.44
CA ASN A 224 -32.47 23.53 -13.74
C ASN A 224 -33.56 23.13 -12.74
N TRP A 225 -33.35 23.39 -11.45
CA TRP A 225 -34.34 23.16 -10.40
C TRP A 225 -35.60 23.99 -10.63
N GLU A 226 -35.46 25.31 -10.85
CA GLU A 226 -36.60 26.21 -11.13
C GLU A 226 -37.32 25.86 -12.44
N ARG A 227 -36.59 25.37 -13.46
CA ARG A 227 -37.19 24.90 -14.71
C ARG A 227 -38.01 23.64 -14.48
N GLN A 228 -37.50 22.71 -13.67
CA GLN A 228 -38.17 21.46 -13.34
C GLN A 228 -39.41 21.70 -12.47
N ASP A 229 -39.34 22.64 -11.52
CA ASP A 229 -40.45 23.08 -10.69
C ASP A 229 -41.58 23.74 -11.51
N ARG A 230 -41.23 24.67 -12.42
CA ARG A 230 -42.21 25.25 -13.37
C ARG A 230 -42.92 24.19 -14.21
N MET A 231 -42.19 23.20 -14.71
CA MET A 231 -42.74 22.09 -15.49
C MET A 231 -43.65 21.17 -14.65
N ALA A 232 -43.36 21.01 -13.35
CA ALA A 232 -44.20 20.27 -12.42
C ALA A 232 -45.49 21.05 -12.10
N SER A 233 -45.41 22.35 -11.82
CA SER A 233 -46.57 23.21 -11.57
C SER A 233 -47.57 23.26 -12.73
N THR A 234 -47.09 23.22 -13.99
CA THR A 234 -47.97 23.17 -15.17
C THR A 234 -48.71 21.84 -15.37
N ARG A 235 -48.32 20.76 -14.68
CA ARG A 235 -49.00 19.46 -14.75
C ARG A 235 -50.22 19.35 -13.84
N ASP A 236 -50.30 20.21 -12.82
CA ASP A 236 -51.40 20.24 -11.85
C ASP A 236 -52.51 21.25 -12.21
N ALA A 237 -52.48 21.82 -13.42
CA ALA A 237 -53.54 22.71 -13.90
C ALA A 237 -54.84 21.92 -14.16
N PRO A 238 -55.97 22.25 -13.49
CA PRO A 238 -57.21 21.50 -13.64
C PRO A 238 -57.76 21.64 -15.06
N THR A 239 -57.95 20.49 -15.73
CA THR A 239 -58.48 20.44 -17.10
C THR A 239 -59.94 20.92 -17.10
N VAL A 240 -60.21 22.09 -17.68
CA VAL A 240 -61.58 22.61 -17.86
C VAL A 240 -62.31 21.71 -18.87
N ARG A 241 -63.16 20.80 -18.40
CA ARG A 241 -64.10 20.04 -19.26
C ARG A 241 -65.22 20.96 -19.71
N THR A 242 -65.19 21.37 -20.98
CA THR A 242 -66.28 22.12 -21.62
C THR A 242 -67.53 21.24 -21.76
N ILE A 243 -68.56 21.54 -20.97
CA ILE A 243 -69.89 20.92 -21.10
C ILE A 243 -70.57 21.51 -22.34
N ARG A 244 -70.63 20.75 -23.43
CA ARG A 244 -71.48 21.08 -24.59
C ARG A 244 -72.96 20.93 -24.18
N ARG A 245 -73.66 22.04 -23.99
CA ARG A 245 -75.12 22.07 -23.82
C ARG A 245 -75.78 21.59 -25.12
N ARG A 246 -76.53 20.48 -25.07
CA ARG A 246 -77.46 20.09 -26.14
C ARG A 246 -78.61 21.10 -26.17
N ARG A 247 -78.85 21.69 -27.34
CA ARG A 247 -80.09 22.44 -27.63
C ARG A 247 -81.25 21.45 -27.64
N ILE A 248 -82.33 21.85 -26.99
CA ILE A 248 -83.66 21.23 -27.02
C ILE A 248 -84.27 21.48 -28.39
#